data_AF-A0A961R8S1-F1
#
_entry.id   AF-A0A961R8S1-F1
#
_cell.length_a   1.000
_cell.length_b   1.000
_cell.length_c   1.000
_cell.angle_alpha   90.00
_cell.angle_beta   90.00
_cell.angle_gamma   90.00
#
_symmetry.space_group_name_H-M   'P 1'
#
loop_
_entity.id
_entity.type
_entity.pdbx_description
1 polymer ?
#
loop_
_entity_poly.entity_id
_entity_poly.type
_entity_poly.pdbx_seq_one_letter_code
_entity_poly.pdbx_strand_id
1 'polypeptide(L)'
;ALVLGAIMLVMGFRAMMENAAEKETSPTLWIIIPFITVVGIALYRLNMALAHNFGVEWQPGSVFAFLAFLFSIQLVFGLLGWAVMKRFGYFGHFVSGPQKSPGSFALICPGVALFVFANFLIHPGLVGIGVLEKFSVAYFVLYVPLVALQLKTIQVYFRLNAKLLSDDRPATGGLVAAE
;
A
#
# COMPACT_ATOMS: atom_id res chain seq x y z
N ALA A 1 -4.33 16.75 23.54
CA ALA A 1 -4.17 15.81 22.40
C ALA A 1 -4.92 16.31 21.15
N LEU A 2 -6.25 16.44 21.20
CA LEU A 2 -7.08 16.87 20.05
C LEU A 2 -6.66 18.21 19.42
N VAL A 3 -6.40 19.23 20.24
CA VAL A 3 -5.97 20.56 19.75
C VAL A 3 -4.58 20.51 19.10
N LEU A 4 -3.62 19.81 19.72
CA LEU A 4 -2.28 19.62 19.15
C LEU A 4 -2.31 18.80 17.85
N GLY A 5 -3.15 17.76 17.79
CA GLY A 5 -3.35 16.96 16.58
C GLY A 5 -3.96 17.77 15.43
N ALA A 6 -4.95 18.62 15.72
CA ALA A 6 -5.53 19.51 14.72
C ALA A 6 -4.51 20.54 14.19
N ILE A 7 -3.69 21.11 15.08
CA ILE A 7 -2.63 22.04 14.69
C ILE A 7 -1.58 21.34 13.82
N MET A 8 -1.13 20.13 14.19
CA MET A 8 -0.18 19.37 13.38
C MET A 8 -0.73 18.94 12.03
N LEU A 9 -2.02 18.61 11.94
CA LEU A 9 -2.68 18.30 10.67
C LEU A 9 -2.65 19.51 9.73
N VAL A 10 -3.05 20.68 10.22
CA VAL A 10 -3.08 21.91 9.42
C VAL A 10 -1.67 22.35 9.02
N MET A 11 -0.70 22.30 9.95
CA MET A 11 0.69 22.65 9.65
C MET A 11 1.33 21.64 8.69
N GLY A 12 1.06 20.34 8.84
CA GLY A 12 1.56 19.31 7.94
C GLY A 12 1.01 19.46 6.53
N PHE A 13 -0.29 19.75 6.40
CA PHE A 13 -0.92 20.01 5.10
C PHE A 13 -0.36 21.30 4.46
N ARG A 14 -0.21 22.37 5.25
CA ARG A 14 0.39 23.63 4.79
C ARG A 14 1.86 23.44 4.36
N ALA A 15 2.66 22.72 5.15
CA ALA A 15 4.05 22.42 4.82
C ALA A 15 4.18 21.55 3.57
N MET A 16 3.26 20.62 3.31
CA MET A 16 3.19 19.85 2.07
C MET A 16 2.85 20.73 0.85
N MET A 17 1.99 21.73 1.01
CA MET A 17 1.65 22.68 -0.06
C MET A 17 2.76 23.71 -0.31
N GLU A 18 3.39 24.22 0.75
CA GLU A 18 4.47 25.22 0.67
C GLU A 18 5.79 24.61 0.16
N ASN A 19 6.15 23.40 0.60
CA ASN A 19 7.35 22.69 0.13
C ASN A 19 7.07 21.70 -0.99
N ALA A 20 5.88 21.79 -1.62
CA ALA A 20 5.40 20.96 -2.73
C ALA A 20 5.97 19.55 -2.68
N ALA A 21 5.53 18.72 -1.72
CA ALA A 21 6.01 17.35 -1.44
C ALA A 21 7.06 16.91 -2.48
N GLU A 22 8.32 17.24 -2.22
CA GLU A 22 9.41 17.16 -3.21
C GLU A 22 9.22 15.89 -4.02
N LYS A 23 9.22 15.96 -5.36
CA LYS A 23 8.68 14.87 -6.22
C LYS A 23 9.10 13.48 -5.73
N GLU A 24 10.31 13.37 -5.21
CA GLU A 24 10.89 12.18 -4.60
C GLU A 24 10.07 11.53 -3.45
N THR A 25 9.42 12.33 -2.61
CA THR A 25 8.62 11.94 -1.43
C THR A 25 7.17 11.63 -1.73
N SER A 26 6.68 11.90 -2.95
CA SER A 26 5.30 11.65 -3.36
C SER A 26 4.78 10.21 -3.08
N PRO A 27 5.60 9.14 -3.14
CA PRO A 27 5.15 7.78 -2.78
C PRO A 27 4.73 7.61 -1.31
N THR A 28 5.22 8.46 -0.40
CA THR A 28 4.89 8.38 1.04
C THR A 28 3.39 8.57 1.31
N LEU A 29 2.67 9.23 0.40
CA LEU A 29 1.22 9.39 0.47
C LEU A 29 0.48 8.04 0.50
N TRP A 30 1.08 6.98 -0.05
CA TRP A 30 0.52 5.64 -0.03
C TRP A 30 0.87 4.82 1.23
N ILE A 31 1.65 5.33 2.18
CA ILE A 31 1.99 4.63 3.45
C ILE A 31 0.74 4.30 4.28
N ILE A 32 -0.34 5.06 4.13
CA ILE A 32 -1.61 4.78 4.80
C ILE A 32 -2.19 3.40 4.42
N ILE A 33 -1.94 2.92 3.21
CA ILE A 33 -2.44 1.63 2.71
C ILE A 33 -1.86 0.44 3.50
N PRO A 34 -0.51 0.25 3.57
CA PRO A 34 0.06 -0.82 4.37
C PRO A 34 -0.21 -0.65 5.86
N PHE A 35 -0.33 0.58 6.37
CA PHE A 35 -0.72 0.80 7.77
C PHE A 35 -2.11 0.22 8.07
N ILE A 36 -3.12 0.60 7.28
CA ILE A 36 -4.49 0.07 7.42
C ILE A 36 -4.52 -1.44 7.22
N THR A 37 -3.73 -1.95 6.27
CA THR A 37 -3.63 -3.39 5.99
C THR A 37 -3.13 -4.17 7.21
N VAL A 38 -2.01 -3.75 7.81
CA VAL A 38 -1.42 -4.43 8.97
C VAL A 38 -2.36 -4.35 10.16
N VAL A 39 -2.95 -3.18 10.44
CA VAL A 39 -3.90 -3.01 11.55
C VAL A 39 -5.16 -3.85 11.33
N GLY A 40 -5.73 -3.85 10.11
CA GLY A 40 -6.92 -4.63 9.79
C GLY A 40 -6.69 -6.14 9.92
N ILE A 41 -5.54 -6.64 9.45
CA ILE A 41 -5.17 -8.06 9.61
C ILE A 41 -4.94 -8.40 11.09
N ALA A 42 -4.27 -7.53 11.85
CA ALA A 42 -4.06 -7.74 13.28
C ALA A 42 -5.39 -7.86 14.04
N LEU A 43 -6.32 -6.93 13.81
CA LEU A 43 -7.66 -6.97 14.40
C LEU A 43 -8.44 -8.22 13.98
N TYR A 44 -8.35 -8.61 12.72
CA TYR A 44 -9.00 -9.84 12.25
C TYR A 44 -8.47 -11.08 12.99
N ARG A 45 -7.14 -11.18 13.13
CA ARG A 45 -6.50 -12.30 13.84
C ARG A 45 -6.83 -12.31 15.33
N LEU A 46 -6.90 -11.15 15.98
CA LEU A 46 -7.29 -11.04 17.39
C LEU A 46 -8.74 -11.51 17.62
N ASN A 47 -9.67 -11.12 16.74
CA ASN A 47 -11.06 -11.58 16.86
C ASN A 47 -11.20 -13.09 16.62
N MET A 48 -10.44 -13.66 15.67
CA MET A 48 -10.42 -15.12 15.51
C MET A 48 -9.80 -15.85 16.71
N ALA A 49 -8.78 -15.26 17.34
CA ALA A 49 -8.25 -15.80 18.58
C ALA A 49 -9.30 -15.75 19.71
N LEU A 50 -10.10 -14.68 19.78
CA LEU A 50 -11.18 -14.55 20.75
C LEU A 50 -12.31 -15.57 20.52
N ALA A 51 -12.69 -15.78 19.26
CA ALA A 51 -13.66 -16.79 18.88
C ALA A 51 -13.20 -18.19 19.27
N HIS A 52 -11.93 -18.52 19.01
CA HIS A 52 -11.40 -19.87 19.27
C HIS A 52 -11.11 -20.15 20.76
N ASN A 53 -10.62 -19.16 21.51
CA ASN A 53 -10.18 -19.38 22.90
C ASN A 53 -11.25 -19.02 23.94
N PHE A 54 -12.16 -18.09 23.63
CA PHE A 54 -13.12 -17.55 24.58
C PHE A 54 -14.58 -17.70 24.13
N GLY A 55 -14.83 -18.32 22.97
CA GLY A 55 -16.18 -18.53 22.43
C GLY A 55 -16.88 -17.24 21.97
N VAL A 56 -16.14 -16.14 21.81
CA VAL A 56 -16.70 -14.86 21.32
C VAL A 56 -16.81 -14.91 19.80
N GLU A 57 -17.93 -15.41 19.29
CA GLU A 57 -18.15 -15.54 17.85
C GLU A 57 -18.26 -14.18 17.16
N TRP A 58 -17.51 -14.04 16.06
CA TRP A 58 -17.58 -12.89 15.18
C TRP A 58 -18.39 -13.24 13.93
N GLN A 59 -19.60 -12.68 13.83
CA GLN A 59 -20.54 -12.98 12.76
C GLN A 59 -19.95 -12.72 11.36
N PRO A 60 -20.12 -13.63 10.38
CA PRO A 60 -19.53 -13.47 9.04
C PRO A 60 -19.91 -12.16 8.35
N GLY A 61 -21.14 -11.68 8.54
CA GLY A 61 -21.60 -10.41 7.98
C GLY A 61 -20.84 -9.20 8.53
N SER A 62 -20.48 -9.20 9.83
CA SER A 62 -19.72 -8.10 10.42
C SER A 62 -18.23 -8.18 10.09
N VAL A 63 -17.68 -9.39 9.90
CA VAL A 63 -16.35 -9.60 9.31
C VAL A 63 -16.29 -8.98 7.92
N PHE A 64 -17.24 -9.31 7.05
CA PHE A 64 -17.30 -8.76 5.70
C PHE A 64 -17.44 -7.23 5.70
N ALA A 65 -18.37 -6.68 6.48
CA ALA A 65 -18.56 -5.23 6.57
C ALA A 65 -17.28 -4.51 7.04
N PHE A 66 -16.60 -5.06 8.04
CA PHE A 66 -15.34 -4.52 8.55
C PHE A 66 -14.22 -4.55 7.49
N LEU A 67 -14.00 -5.70 6.85
CA LEU A 67 -12.98 -5.85 5.81
C LEU A 67 -13.30 -4.99 4.58
N ALA A 68 -14.56 -4.93 4.15
CA ALA A 68 -14.99 -4.13 3.02
C ALA A 68 -14.80 -2.63 3.28
N PHE A 69 -15.12 -2.17 4.49
CA PHE A 69 -14.91 -0.79 4.91
C PHE A 69 -13.43 -0.40 4.85
N LEU A 70 -12.55 -1.21 5.45
CA LEU A 70 -11.11 -0.95 5.41
C LEU A 70 -10.53 -1.02 4.00
N PHE A 71 -11.01 -1.95 3.17
CA PHE A 71 -10.58 -2.08 1.79
C PHE A 71 -11.01 -0.87 0.94
N SER A 72 -12.24 -0.37 1.16
CA SER A 72 -12.75 0.83 0.47
C SER A 72 -11.87 2.05 0.75
N ILE A 73 -11.48 2.26 2.01
CA ILE A 73 -10.56 3.35 2.38
C ILE A 73 -9.22 3.19 1.64
N GLN A 74 -8.66 1.98 1.60
CA GLN A 74 -7.40 1.73 0.88
C GLN A 74 -7.52 2.01 -0.62
N LEU A 75 -8.65 1.69 -1.25
CA LEU A 75 -8.90 2.03 -2.66
C LEU A 75 -8.96 3.54 -2.89
N VAL A 76 -9.63 4.28 -2.02
CA VAL A 76 -9.70 5.75 -2.10
C VAL A 76 -8.31 6.37 -2.02
N PHE A 77 -7.51 5.98 -1.02
CA PHE A 77 -6.13 6.47 -0.89
C PHE A 77 -5.21 5.97 -2.02
N GLY A 78 -5.46 4.76 -2.54
CA GLY A 78 -4.78 4.22 -3.72
C GLY A 78 -5.00 5.12 -4.94
N LEU A 79 -6.26 5.43 -5.25
CA LEU A 79 -6.65 6.30 -6.36
C LEU A 79 -6.14 7.74 -6.17
N LEU A 80 -6.30 8.29 -4.97
CA LEU A 80 -5.84 9.64 -4.65
C LEU A 80 -4.32 9.76 -4.82
N GLY A 81 -3.56 8.85 -4.23
CA GLY A 81 -2.10 8.88 -4.37
C GLY A 81 -1.63 8.62 -5.81
N TRP A 82 -2.34 7.77 -6.56
CA TRP A 82 -2.07 7.60 -7.99
C TRP A 82 -2.29 8.90 -8.78
N ALA A 83 -3.43 9.58 -8.55
CA ALA A 83 -3.76 10.82 -9.24
C ALA A 83 -2.74 11.93 -8.95
N VAL A 84 -2.31 12.05 -7.69
CA VAL A 84 -1.27 12.99 -7.26
C VAL A 84 0.07 12.68 -7.95
N MET A 85 0.53 11.43 -7.90
CA MET A 85 1.80 11.04 -8.54
C MET A 85 1.78 11.20 -10.05
N LYS A 86 0.63 10.94 -10.70
CA LYS A 86 0.46 11.17 -12.13
C LYS A 86 0.56 12.66 -12.47
N ARG A 87 -0.04 13.53 -11.66
CA ARG A 87 0.04 14.99 -11.83
C ARG A 87 1.47 15.52 -11.67
N PHE A 88 2.24 14.98 -10.73
CA PHE A 88 3.66 15.34 -10.55
C PHE A 88 4.62 14.68 -11.55
N GLY A 89 4.12 13.78 -12.42
CA GLY A 89 4.94 13.05 -13.38
C GLY A 89 5.90 12.05 -12.75
N TYR A 90 5.62 11.58 -11.52
CA TYR A 90 6.51 10.73 -10.74
C TYR A 90 6.94 9.46 -11.51
N PHE A 91 5.97 8.76 -12.11
CA PHE A 91 6.22 7.52 -12.86
C PHE A 91 7.13 7.74 -14.08
N GLY A 92 7.06 8.92 -14.70
CA GLY A 92 7.90 9.29 -15.84
C GLY A 92 9.32 9.66 -15.43
N HIS A 93 9.51 10.27 -14.25
CA HIS A 93 10.82 10.74 -13.79
C HIS A 93 11.61 9.65 -13.05
N PHE A 94 10.98 9.01 -12.05
CA PHE A 94 11.68 8.14 -11.10
C PHE A 94 11.50 6.64 -11.38
N VAL A 95 10.37 6.22 -11.98
CA VAL A 95 10.12 4.80 -12.29
C VAL A 95 10.62 4.43 -13.70
N SER A 96 10.26 5.22 -14.72
CA SER A 96 10.61 4.94 -16.12
C SER A 96 11.72 5.83 -16.67
N GLY A 97 11.96 6.98 -16.03
CA GLY A 97 12.99 7.94 -16.43
C GLY A 97 14.38 7.62 -15.88
N PRO A 98 15.39 8.47 -16.13
CA PRO A 98 16.78 8.22 -15.72
C PRO A 98 17.05 8.50 -14.23
N GLN A 99 16.24 9.31 -13.55
CA GLN A 99 16.52 9.76 -12.17
C GLN A 99 16.37 8.62 -11.16
N LYS A 100 17.42 8.35 -10.36
CA LYS A 100 17.41 7.32 -9.31
C LYS A 100 16.91 7.96 -8.00
N SER A 101 15.98 7.29 -7.33
CA SER A 101 15.51 7.69 -5.99
C SER A 101 15.24 6.46 -5.13
N PRO A 102 15.85 6.36 -3.93
CA PRO A 102 15.51 5.32 -2.97
C PRO A 102 14.01 5.30 -2.61
N GLY A 103 13.36 6.48 -2.62
CA GLY A 103 11.94 6.64 -2.33
C GLY A 103 11.00 5.90 -3.29
N SER A 104 11.47 5.55 -4.49
CA SER A 104 10.67 4.76 -5.46
C SER A 104 10.33 3.35 -4.96
N PHE A 105 11.14 2.77 -4.06
CA PHE A 105 10.82 1.46 -3.46
C PHE A 105 9.58 1.52 -2.55
N ALA A 106 9.21 2.70 -2.04
CA ALA A 106 7.99 2.85 -1.26
C ALA A 106 6.71 2.55 -2.06
N LEU A 107 6.77 2.49 -3.40
CA LEU A 107 5.65 2.06 -4.25
C LEU A 107 5.32 0.57 -4.14
N ILE A 108 6.24 -0.26 -3.65
CA ILE A 108 6.08 -1.72 -3.63
C ILE A 108 5.09 -2.15 -2.54
N CYS A 109 5.28 -1.63 -1.32
CA CYS A 109 4.50 -2.02 -0.16
C CYS A 109 2.98 -1.79 -0.34
N PRO A 110 2.50 -0.64 -0.88
CA PRO A 110 1.09 -0.41 -1.18
C PRO A 110 0.49 -1.40 -2.18
N GLY A 111 1.25 -1.80 -3.20
CA GLY A 111 0.80 -2.79 -4.19
C GLY A 111 0.61 -4.17 -3.58
N VAL A 112 1.58 -4.64 -2.78
CA VAL A 112 1.48 -5.92 -2.08
C VAL A 112 0.40 -5.88 -0.99
N ALA A 113 0.28 -4.76 -0.27
CA ALA A 113 -0.72 -4.58 0.79
C ALA A 113 -2.15 -4.72 0.25
N LEU A 114 -2.47 -4.05 -0.88
CA LEU A 114 -3.77 -4.19 -1.53
C LEU A 114 -4.05 -5.63 -1.97
N PHE A 115 -3.05 -6.33 -2.52
CA PHE A 115 -3.20 -7.74 -2.90
C PHE A 115 -3.50 -8.62 -1.68
N VAL A 116 -2.71 -8.49 -0.61
CA VAL A 116 -2.92 -9.27 0.63
C VAL A 116 -4.28 -8.96 1.24
N PHE A 117 -4.65 -7.69 1.37
CA PHE A 117 -5.93 -7.32 1.98
C PHE A 117 -7.13 -7.76 1.14
N ALA A 118 -7.01 -7.72 -0.20
CA ALA A 118 -8.04 -8.24 -1.08
C ALA A 118 -8.25 -9.75 -0.88
N ASN A 119 -7.20 -10.53 -0.58
CA ASN A 119 -7.36 -11.95 -0.23
C ASN A 119 -8.19 -12.15 1.05
N PHE A 120 -8.06 -11.27 2.05
CA PHE A 120 -8.93 -11.27 3.24
C PHE A 120 -10.36 -10.88 2.87
N LEU A 121 -10.57 -9.89 2.01
CA LEU A 121 -11.92 -9.53 1.58
C LEU A 121 -12.60 -10.67 0.81
N ILE A 122 -11.87 -11.38 -0.06
CA ILE A 122 -12.45 -12.45 -0.88
C ILE A 122 -12.75 -13.70 -0.04
N HIS A 123 -11.80 -14.17 0.78
CA HIS A 123 -11.97 -15.42 1.52
C HIS A 123 -12.84 -15.23 2.77
N PRO A 124 -12.33 -14.72 3.91
CA PRO A 124 -13.17 -14.57 5.09
C PRO A 124 -14.30 -13.55 4.93
N GLY A 125 -14.23 -12.64 3.96
CA GLY A 125 -15.37 -11.77 3.59
C GLY A 125 -16.38 -12.48 2.69
N LEU A 126 -16.20 -12.44 1.36
CA LEU A 126 -17.20 -12.89 0.37
C LEU A 126 -17.53 -14.39 0.47
N VAL A 127 -16.51 -15.25 0.59
CA VAL A 127 -16.74 -16.69 0.75
C VAL A 127 -17.29 -16.99 2.15
N GLY A 128 -16.86 -16.25 3.17
CA GLY A 128 -17.33 -16.40 4.56
C GLY A 128 -18.83 -16.12 4.75
N ILE A 129 -19.40 -15.18 3.99
CA ILE A 129 -20.84 -14.87 4.01
C ILE A 129 -21.67 -15.72 3.02
N GLY A 130 -21.03 -16.63 2.26
CA GLY A 130 -21.71 -17.47 1.27
C GLY A 130 -22.12 -16.75 -0.02
N VAL A 131 -21.67 -15.51 -0.25
CA VAL A 131 -21.94 -14.76 -1.49
C VAL A 131 -21.11 -15.29 -2.66
N LEU A 132 -19.94 -15.86 -2.38
CA LEU A 132 -19.04 -16.41 -3.37
C LEU A 132 -18.68 -17.86 -3.05
N GLU A 133 -18.87 -18.76 -4.00
CA GLU A 133 -18.41 -20.14 -3.86
C GLU A 133 -16.92 -20.25 -4.18
N LYS A 134 -16.19 -20.98 -3.33
CA LYS A 134 -14.75 -21.23 -3.52
C LYS A 134 -14.54 -22.02 -4.82
N PHE A 135 -13.57 -21.59 -5.63
CA PHE A 135 -13.24 -22.18 -6.93
C PHE A 135 -14.33 -22.06 -8.01
N SER A 136 -15.33 -21.20 -7.82
CA SER A 136 -16.28 -20.86 -8.88
C SER A 136 -15.63 -20.02 -9.99
N VAL A 137 -16.29 -19.95 -11.14
CA VAL A 137 -15.86 -19.05 -12.23
C VAL A 137 -15.81 -17.59 -11.74
N ALA A 138 -16.81 -17.16 -10.95
CA ALA A 138 -16.85 -15.83 -10.36
C ALA A 138 -15.64 -15.55 -9.44
N TYR A 139 -15.19 -16.56 -8.68
CA TYR A 139 -13.99 -16.47 -7.86
C TYR A 139 -12.74 -16.20 -8.71
N PHE A 140 -12.56 -16.94 -9.80
CA PHE A 140 -11.41 -16.72 -10.70
C PHE A 140 -11.47 -15.36 -11.41
N VAL A 141 -12.64 -14.93 -11.85
CA VAL A 141 -12.83 -13.59 -12.46
C VAL A 141 -12.42 -12.49 -11.49
N LEU A 142 -12.79 -12.60 -10.22
CA LEU A 142 -12.42 -11.62 -9.20
C LEU A 142 -10.91 -11.59 -8.92
N TYR A 143 -10.21 -12.71 -9.12
CA TYR A 143 -8.75 -12.80 -8.97
C TYR A 143 -7.97 -12.16 -10.12
N VAL A 144 -8.53 -12.04 -11.31
CA VAL A 144 -7.86 -11.44 -12.49
C VAL A 144 -7.25 -10.06 -12.18
N PRO A 145 -8.00 -9.06 -11.65
CA PRO A 145 -7.42 -7.76 -11.32
C PRO A 145 -6.37 -7.82 -10.20
N LEU A 146 -6.52 -8.73 -9.23
CA LEU A 146 -5.54 -8.92 -8.15
C LEU A 146 -4.21 -9.45 -8.69
N VAL A 147 -4.26 -10.44 -9.57
CA VAL A 147 -3.06 -11.00 -10.22
C VAL A 147 -2.41 -9.93 -11.11
N ALA A 148 -3.19 -9.16 -11.85
CA ALA A 148 -2.67 -8.06 -12.67
C ALA A 148 -1.94 -7.01 -11.82
N LEU A 149 -2.52 -6.62 -10.67
CA LEU A 149 -1.88 -5.70 -9.71
C LEU A 149 -0.53 -6.27 -9.23
N GLN A 150 -0.51 -7.53 -8.79
CA GLN A 150 0.70 -8.18 -8.29
C GLN A 150 1.79 -8.27 -9.36
N LEU A 151 1.44 -8.64 -10.60
CA LEU A 151 2.38 -8.68 -11.72
C LEU A 151 2.97 -7.29 -12.02
N LYS A 152 2.16 -6.24 -11.91
CA LYS A 152 2.64 -4.86 -12.07
C LYS A 152 3.61 -4.47 -10.95
N THR A 153 3.31 -4.82 -9.70
CA THR A 153 4.22 -4.57 -8.58
C THR A 153 5.54 -5.29 -8.75
N ILE A 154 5.52 -6.56 -9.19
CA ILE A 154 6.72 -7.34 -9.49
C ILE A 154 7.52 -6.70 -10.63
N GLN A 155 6.85 -6.26 -11.71
CA GLN A 155 7.51 -5.56 -12.81
C GLN A 155 8.22 -4.29 -12.35
N VAL A 156 7.56 -3.48 -11.51
CA VAL A 156 8.14 -2.26 -10.95
C VAL A 156 9.32 -2.59 -10.05
N TYR A 157 9.21 -3.61 -9.20
CA TYR A 157 10.30 -4.07 -8.36
C TYR A 157 11.55 -4.43 -9.17
N PHE A 158 11.43 -5.29 -10.18
CA PHE A 158 12.58 -5.69 -11.01
C PHE A 158 13.18 -4.50 -11.78
N ARG A 159 12.34 -3.58 -12.28
CA ARG A 159 12.81 -2.36 -12.93
C ARG A 159 13.60 -1.46 -11.98
N LEU A 160 13.10 -1.26 -10.76
CA LEU A 160 13.79 -0.44 -9.74
C LEU A 160 15.08 -1.13 -9.28
N ASN A 161 15.05 -2.44 -9.05
CA ASN A 161 16.23 -3.22 -8.68
C ASN A 161 17.33 -3.12 -9.75
N ALA A 162 16.97 -3.34 -11.02
CA ALA A 162 17.90 -3.21 -12.14
C ALA A 162 18.38 -1.78 -12.42
N LYS A 163 17.81 -0.76 -11.77
CA LYS A 163 18.20 0.65 -11.95
C LYS A 163 18.99 1.20 -10.78
N LEU A 164 18.60 0.84 -9.55
CA LEU A 164 19.22 1.34 -8.33
C LEU A 164 20.35 0.45 -7.82
N LEU A 165 20.33 -0.84 -8.14
CA LEU A 165 21.26 -1.83 -7.59
C LEU A 165 22.16 -2.49 -8.65
N SER A 166 21.95 -2.22 -9.93
CA SER A 166 22.91 -2.57 -10.97
C SER A 166 24.14 -1.66 -10.87
N ASP A 167 25.31 -2.27 -10.72
CA ASP A 167 26.64 -1.69 -10.52
C ASP A 167 26.93 -0.46 -11.42
N ASP A 168 26.73 0.76 -10.91
CA ASP A 168 27.56 1.90 -11.29
C ASP A 168 28.75 1.83 -10.34
N ARG A 169 29.85 1.22 -10.79
CA ARG A 169 31.14 1.39 -10.11
C ARG A 169 31.35 2.89 -9.95
N PRO A 170 31.50 3.42 -8.72
CA PRO A 170 31.91 4.80 -8.57
C PRO A 170 33.25 4.95 -9.28
N ALA A 171 33.30 5.85 -10.25
CA ALA A 171 34.58 6.36 -10.72
C ALA A 171 35.36 6.81 -9.49
N THR A 172 36.55 6.25 -9.33
CA THR A 172 37.55 6.56 -8.31
C THR A 172 37.56 8.06 -8.01
N GLY A 173 37.16 8.47 -6.81
CA GLY A 173 36.97 9.88 -6.51
C GLY A 173 36.99 10.20 -5.03
N GLY A 174 38.20 10.19 -4.45
CA GLY A 174 38.56 10.98 -3.27
C GLY A 174 38.07 10.46 -1.92
N LEU A 175 38.95 9.72 -1.23
CA LEU A 175 38.94 9.65 0.23
C LEU A 175 39.08 11.08 0.78
N VAL A 176 38.00 11.68 1.27
CA VAL A 176 38.08 12.87 2.11
C VAL A 176 38.43 12.37 3.51
N ALA A 177 39.65 12.71 3.95
CA ALA A 177 40.18 12.42 5.26
C ALA A 177 39.30 13.04 6.35
N ALA A 178 39.11 12.29 7.43
CA ALA A 178 38.47 12.77 8.64
C ALA A 178 39.51 13.54 9.49
N GLU A 179 39.19 14.79 9.81
CA GLU A 179 39.70 15.51 10.99
C GLU A 179 38.54 15.73 11.96
#